data_AF-A0AA88F702-F1
#
_entry.id   AF-A0AA88F702-F1
#
_cell.length_a   1.000
_cell.length_b   1.000
_cell.length_c   1.000
_cell.angle_alpha   90.00
_cell.angle_beta   90.00
_cell.angle_gamma   90.00
#
_symmetry.space_group_name_H-M   'P 1'
#
loop_
_entity.id
_entity.type
_entity.pdbx_description
1 polymer ?
#
loop_
_entity_poly.entity_id
_entity_poly.type
_entity_poly.pdbx_seq_one_letter_code
_entity_poly.pdbx_strand_id
1 'polypeptide(L)' 'MTGQGNQLLDTVWIMRTADGWYPIQPSEKCKPEDHAALNDHLTSIEDLEGNVLWKRSVQ' A
#
# COMPACT_ATOMS: atom_id res chain seq x y z
N MET A 1 -25.19 7.27 16.60
CA MET A 1 -24.89 6.64 15.29
C MET A 1 -23.38 6.69 15.09
N THR A 2 -22.65 5.69 15.58
CA THR A 2 -21.17 5.65 15.53
C THR A 2 -20.72 5.18 14.15
N GLY A 3 -20.79 6.06 13.17
CA GLY A 3 -20.20 5.83 11.84
C GLY A 3 -18.72 6.12 11.88
N GLN A 4 -17.90 5.23 12.47
CA GLN A 4 -16.45 5.26 12.23
C GLN A 4 -16.20 4.69 10.84
N GLY A 5 -16.47 5.52 9.83
CA GLY A 5 -16.21 5.22 8.43
C GLY A 5 -14.72 4.94 8.23
N ASN A 6 -14.42 3.97 7.39
CA ASN A 6 -13.07 3.67 6.94
C ASN A 6 -12.60 4.82 6.04
N GLN A 7 -12.13 5.92 6.63
CA GLN A 7 -11.76 7.13 5.90
C GLN A 7 -10.55 6.84 5.01
N LEU A 8 -10.60 7.32 3.77
CA LEU A 8 -9.46 7.29 2.87
C LEU A 8 -8.41 8.29 3.37
N LEU A 9 -7.15 7.87 3.36
CA LEU A 9 -6.04 8.76 3.65
C LEU A 9 -5.82 9.68 2.45
N ASP A 10 -5.43 10.93 2.72
CA ASP A 10 -5.00 11.88 1.70
C ASP A 10 -3.56 11.58 1.25
N THR A 11 -3.34 10.33 0.82
CA THR A 11 -2.07 9.85 0.30
C THR A 11 -2.35 8.82 -0.79
N VAL A 12 -1.42 8.67 -1.72
CA VAL A 12 -1.44 7.60 -2.73
C VAL A 12 -0.24 6.71 -2.49
N TRP A 13 -0.46 5.41 -2.54
CA TRP A 13 0.62 4.43 -2.57
C TRP A 13 0.81 3.92 -4.00
N ILE A 14 2.07 3.79 -4.40
CA ILE A 14 2.50 3.17 -5.64
C ILE A 14 2.86 1.71 -5.33
N MET A 15 2.03 0.80 -5.81
CA MET A 15 2.24 -0.64 -5.73
C MET A 15 3.19 -1.06 -6.84
N ARG A 16 4.40 -1.54 -6.52
CA ARG A 16 5.35 -2.07 -7.51
C ARG A 16 5.22 -3.58 -7.63
N THR A 17 5.21 -4.08 -8.86
CA THR A 17 5.19 -5.51 -9.18
C THR A 17 6.39 -5.85 -10.07
N ALA A 18 6.58 -7.15 -10.37
CA ALA A 18 7.63 -7.56 -11.30
C ALA A 18 7.43 -6.99 -12.72
N ASP A 19 6.17 -6.78 -13.12
CA ASP A 19 5.79 -6.42 -14.49
C ASP A 19 5.39 -4.93 -14.65
N GLY A 20 5.32 -4.17 -13.55
CA GLY A 20 4.89 -2.78 -13.61
C GLY A 20 4.52 -2.19 -12.26
N TRP A 21 3.53 -1.30 -12.26
CA TRP A 21 3.05 -0.65 -11.05
C TRP A 21 1.60 -0.18 -11.19
N TYR A 22 0.92 0.01 -10.06
CA TYR A 22 -0.41 0.62 -10.01
C TYR A 22 -0.60 1.45 -8.73
N PRO A 23 -1.37 2.56 -8.77
CA PRO A 23 -1.63 3.36 -7.58
C PRO A 23 -2.83 2.83 -6.79
N ILE A 24 -2.83 3.00 -5.46
CA ILE A 24 -4.03 2.85 -4.63
C ILE A 24 -4.12 4.02 -3.64
N GLN A 25 -5.34 4.32 -3.20
CA GLN A 25 -5.59 5.20 -2.06
C GLN A 25 -5.93 4.34 -0.83
N PRO A 26 -5.03 4.22 0.16
CA PRO A 26 -5.29 3.44 1.36
C PRO A 26 -6.34 4.11 2.26
N SER A 27 -6.98 3.33 3.11
CA SER A 27 -7.75 3.85 4.24
C SER A 27 -6.93 3.90 5.52
N GLU A 28 -7.42 4.60 6.55
CA GLU A 28 -6.76 4.69 7.87
C GLU A 28 -6.46 3.33 8.52
N LYS A 29 -7.23 2.29 8.18
CA LYS A 29 -7.04 0.93 8.70
C LYS A 29 -6.10 0.08 7.84
N CYS A 30 -5.73 0.55 6.65
CA CYS A 30 -4.84 -0.17 5.76
C CYS A 30 -3.38 0.11 6.14
N LYS A 31 -2.64 -0.93 6.49
CA LYS A 31 -1.18 -0.86 6.68
C LYS A 31 -0.46 -1.46 5.47
N PRO A 32 0.70 -0.92 5.07
CA PRO A 32 1.47 -1.46 3.95
C PRO A 32 1.79 -2.96 4.11
N GLU A 33 2.16 -3.39 5.32
CA GLU A 33 2.50 -4.78 5.62
C GLU A 33 1.31 -5.73 5.46
N ASP A 34 0.15 -5.36 6.02
CA ASP A 34 -1.10 -6.15 5.91
C ASP A 34 -1.56 -6.22 4.45
N HIS A 35 -1.49 -5.09 3.73
CA HIS A 35 -1.84 -5.05 2.32
C HIS A 35 -0.91 -5.93 1.49
N ALA A 36 0.40 -5.86 1.73
CA ALA A 36 1.38 -6.66 1.01
C ALA A 36 1.29 -8.16 1.34
N ALA A 37 0.91 -8.54 2.56
CA ALA A 37 0.69 -9.93 2.93
C ALA A 37 -0.47 -10.57 2.14
N LEU A 38 -1.49 -9.77 1.79
CA LEU A 38 -2.63 -10.21 0.98
C LEU A 38 -2.38 -10.14 -0.53
N ASN A 39 -1.26 -9.56 -0.97
CA ASN A 39 -0.94 -9.37 -2.39
C ASN A 39 0.48 -9.89 -2.68
N ASP A 40 0.58 -11.18 -3.02
CA ASP A 40 1.86 -11.88 -3.21
C ASP A 40 2.69 -11.33 -4.39
N HIS A 41 2.04 -10.71 -5.37
CA HIS A 41 2.69 -10.12 -6.55
C HIS A 41 3.41 -8.79 -6.28
N LEU A 42 3.24 -8.20 -5.08
CA LEU A 42 3.91 -6.95 -4.73
C LEU A 42 5.38 -7.16 -4.39
N THR A 43 6.22 -6.31 -4.98
CA THR A 43 7.68 -6.24 -4.74
C THR A 43 8.04 -5.11 -3.79
N SER A 44 7.36 -3.95 -3.89
CA SER A 44 7.42 -2.85 -2.93
C SER A 44 6.12 -2.04 -2.93
N ILE A 45 5.95 -1.27 -1.87
CA ILE A 45 4.95 -0.21 -1.73
C ILE A 45 5.71 1.09 -1.47
N GLU A 46 5.49 2.09 -2.33
CA GLU A 46 6.12 3.40 -2.27
C GLU A 46 5.07 4.50 -2.10
N ASP A 47 5.44 5.67 -1.59
CA ASP A 47 4.62 6.88 -1.69
C ASP A 47 4.94 7.67 -2.98
N LEU A 48 4.25 8.80 -3.18
CA LEU A 48 4.47 9.68 -4.34
C LEU A 48 5.84 10.37 -4.34
N GLU A 49 6.49 10.46 -3.20
CA GLU A 49 7.83 11.05 -3.06
C GLU A 49 8.93 10.00 -3.32
N GLY A 50 8.56 8.72 -3.48
CA GLY A 50 9.47 7.60 -3.71
C GLY A 50 10.00 6.97 -2.42
N ASN A 51 9.45 7.31 -1.26
CA ASN A 51 9.82 6.63 -0.01
C ASN A 51 9.22 5.22 0.00
N VAL A 52 10.04 4.24 0.37
CA VAL A 52 9.61 2.84 0.48
C VAL A 52 8.89 2.62 1.81
N LEU A 53 7.58 2.40 1.74
CA LEU A 53 6.74 2.11 2.91
C LEU A 53 6.80 0.63 3.29
N TRP A 54 6.98 -0.24 2.29
CA TRP A 54 7.20 -1.67 2.47
C TRP A 54 7.97 -2.26 1.29
N LYS A 55 8.77 -3.30 1.52
CA LYS A 55 9.48 -4.03 0.46
C LYS A 55 9.54 -5.52 0.78
N ARG A 56 9.35 -6.35 -0.25
CA ARG A 56 9.49 -7.80 -0.12
C ARG A 56 10.95 -8.13 0.19
N SER A 57 11.17 -8.81 1.31
CA SER A 57 12.47 -9.39 1.61
C SER A 57 12.68 -10.56 0.64
N VAL A 58 13.60 -10.40 -0.31
CA VAL A 58 14.11 -11.53 -1.07
C VAL A 58 15.01 -12.33 -0.12
N GLN A 59 14.67 -13.60 0.08
CA GLN A 59 15.59 -14.56 0.70
C GLN A 59 16.62 -15.02 -0.33
#